data_AF-A0A8T4EH02-F1
#
_entry.id   AF-A0A8T4EH02-F1
#
_cell.length_a   1.000
_cell.length_b   1.000
_cell.length_c   1.000
_cell.angle_alpha   90.00
_cell.angle_beta   90.00
_cell.angle_gamma   90.00
#
_symmetry.space_group_name_H-M   'P 1'
#
loop_
_entity.id
_entity.type
_entity.pdbx_description
1 polymer ?
#
loop_
_entity_poly.entity_id
_entity_poly.type
_entity_poly.pdbx_seq_one_letter_code
_entity_poly.pdbx_strand_id
1 'polypeptide(L)'
;MNQEPLGADEQQNGTNPLDQVLDKLQSREFRLTIFHTTISILMALIVAAIIMVATGYDPLRAFSALGLGALLNFDQVLWKATPLLLAGLSVALAFKCGLFNIGAEGQLYMGSIAATAVGYMIALPLGIHVIACIAIGVFAGFLYGLLPGILRAYRGAHEVVTTMMLSYAAVKFTQWLVSEGPMHNPGDSRSVSPFILETAEIGKILGSPFLSWTFLIAFLCVPLVAFFINKTVMGYEMRAVGLNEDAARTAGIDAKKNMALALGLSGGLSGLAGTLEIQSYYHRFYDGWSAGLGFDGITVAVLGRNSPWGVLGGALFFGGLKAGGSFMQTNANVPSEMVQVIQGLVVLFVAAPRLVDWLSKHGVGYASWIKNNPKSGIPNLFSFGYGILCAFLGIVAVGPAVESSFVLLLLGLLVSMGSLAIIVFNLIADHRLSQITMVISICWLVIAIAGFVMDFASIVTTSLILGVIGIIITIWIMKTRPKTIEGQEGIE
;
A
#
# COMPACT_ATOMS: atom_id res chain seq x y z
N MET A 1 -3.17 -16.39 -60.60
CA MET A 1 -2.05 -17.36 -60.55
C MET A 1 -0.84 -16.55 -60.13
N ASN A 2 -0.31 -16.62 -58.90
CA ASN A 2 -0.24 -17.73 -57.97
C ASN A 2 -0.50 -17.24 -56.55
N GLN A 3 -1.45 -17.88 -55.86
CA GLN A 3 -1.49 -17.90 -54.41
C GLN A 3 -0.48 -18.97 -53.98
N GLU A 4 0.56 -18.59 -53.25
CA GLU A 4 1.32 -19.54 -52.46
C GLU A 4 0.48 -19.92 -51.23
N PRO A 5 0.40 -21.20 -50.86
CA PRO A 5 -0.40 -21.64 -49.74
C PRO A 5 0.30 -21.23 -48.44
N LEU A 6 -0.45 -20.53 -47.57
CA LEU A 6 -0.15 -20.42 -46.16
C LEU A 6 -0.10 -21.83 -45.58
N GLY A 7 1.13 -22.33 -45.41
CA GLY A 7 1.42 -23.60 -44.76
C GLY A 7 0.86 -23.62 -43.36
N ALA A 8 0.13 -24.70 -43.09
CA ALA A 8 -0.39 -25.08 -41.79
C ALA A 8 0.68 -25.08 -40.69
N ASP A 9 0.51 -24.17 -39.73
CA ASP A 9 1.06 -24.31 -38.36
C ASP A 9 -0.09 -24.41 -37.34
N GLU A 10 -1.21 -25.04 -37.73
CA GLU A 10 -2.17 -25.62 -36.80
C GLU A 10 -1.80 -27.10 -36.57
N GLN A 11 -0.69 -27.35 -35.88
CA GLN A 11 -0.44 -28.65 -35.27
C GLN A 11 0.09 -28.49 -33.84
N GLN A 12 -0.79 -28.85 -32.91
CA GLN A 12 -0.48 -29.45 -31.61
C GLN A 12 0.44 -28.65 -30.67
N ASN A 13 -0.11 -27.63 -30.02
CA ASN A 13 0.47 -27.16 -28.75
C ASN A 13 -0.26 -27.81 -27.57
N GLY A 14 -0.15 -29.14 -27.49
CA GLY A 14 -0.43 -29.91 -26.27
C GLY A 14 0.77 -29.86 -25.32
N THR A 15 1.28 -28.65 -25.02
CA THR A 15 2.32 -28.50 -24.00
C THR A 15 1.72 -28.79 -22.64
N ASN A 16 2.34 -29.71 -21.91
CA ASN A 16 1.97 -30.07 -20.56
C ASN A 16 1.87 -28.77 -19.73
N PRO A 17 0.88 -28.58 -18.85
CA PRO A 17 0.77 -27.37 -18.02
C PRO A 17 2.06 -27.06 -17.25
N LEU A 18 2.84 -28.11 -16.93
CA LEU A 18 4.16 -28.00 -16.32
C LEU A 18 5.20 -27.36 -17.25
N ASP A 19 5.20 -27.69 -18.54
CA ASP A 19 6.15 -27.13 -19.52
C ASP A 19 5.85 -25.64 -19.76
N GLN A 20 4.57 -25.26 -19.83
CA GLN A 20 4.19 -23.85 -19.92
C GLN A 20 4.60 -23.04 -18.68
N VAL A 21 4.55 -23.65 -17.49
CA VAL A 21 5.03 -23.02 -16.25
C VAL A 21 6.55 -22.92 -16.27
N LEU A 22 7.26 -23.97 -16.69
CA LEU A 22 8.72 -24.00 -16.78
C LEU A 22 9.24 -22.96 -17.77
N ASP A 23 8.64 -22.84 -18.96
CA ASP A 23 8.98 -21.82 -19.95
C ASP A 23 8.75 -20.40 -19.41
N LYS A 24 7.67 -20.20 -18.66
CA LYS A 24 7.35 -18.91 -18.05
C LYS A 24 8.33 -18.55 -16.93
N LEU A 25 8.76 -19.53 -16.13
CA LEU A 25 9.80 -19.37 -15.11
C LEU A 25 11.19 -19.10 -15.73
N GLN A 26 11.47 -19.67 -16.90
CA GLN A 26 12.72 -19.47 -17.63
C GLN A 26 12.74 -18.20 -18.49
N SER A 27 11.58 -17.54 -18.68
CA SER A 27 11.49 -16.30 -19.44
C SER A 27 12.42 -15.21 -18.89
N ARG A 28 13.04 -14.44 -19.79
CA ARG A 28 13.98 -13.36 -19.43
C ARG A 28 13.29 -12.26 -18.61
N GLU A 29 12.03 -11.97 -18.92
CA GLU A 29 11.22 -10.96 -18.23
C GLU A 29 10.90 -11.35 -16.78
N PHE A 30 10.60 -12.63 -16.53
CA PHE A 30 10.34 -13.13 -15.18
C PHE A 30 11.61 -13.09 -14.33
N ARG A 31 12.75 -13.52 -14.88
CA ARG A 31 14.04 -13.44 -14.20
C ARG A 31 14.45 -12.01 -13.84
N LEU A 32 14.26 -11.07 -14.76
CA LEU A 32 14.50 -9.64 -14.49
C LEU A 32 13.56 -9.11 -13.40
N THR A 33 12.29 -9.50 -13.43
CA THR A 33 11.31 -9.08 -12.42
C THR A 33 11.66 -9.57 -11.02
N ILE A 34 12.04 -10.84 -10.88
CA ILE A 34 12.53 -11.39 -9.60
C ILE A 34 13.78 -10.65 -9.15
N PHE A 35 14.74 -10.46 -10.06
CA PHE A 35 15.99 -9.77 -9.74
C PHE A 35 15.75 -8.35 -9.18
N HIS A 36 14.87 -7.57 -9.81
CA HIS A 36 14.55 -6.21 -9.37
C HIS A 36 13.86 -6.22 -8.00
N THR A 37 12.93 -7.15 -7.79
CA THR A 37 12.19 -7.28 -6.52
C THR A 37 13.12 -7.70 -5.39
N THR A 38 13.99 -8.68 -5.62
CA THR A 38 14.97 -9.14 -4.63
C THR A 38 15.97 -8.05 -4.27
N ILE A 39 16.50 -7.31 -5.24
CA ILE A 39 17.38 -6.16 -4.97
C ILE A 39 16.66 -5.09 -4.17
N SER A 40 15.40 -4.80 -4.50
CA SER A 40 14.61 -3.80 -3.79
C SER A 40 14.43 -4.17 -2.32
N ILE A 41 14.13 -5.44 -2.03
CA ILE A 41 14.00 -5.95 -0.66
C ILE A 41 15.36 -5.91 0.07
N LEU A 42 16.45 -6.32 -0.57
CA LEU A 42 17.79 -6.25 0.02
C LEU A 42 18.19 -4.81 0.35
N MET A 43 17.93 -3.86 -0.55
CA MET A 43 18.17 -2.43 -0.31
C MET A 43 17.33 -1.92 0.86
N ALA A 44 16.06 -2.31 0.95
CA ALA A 44 15.20 -1.96 2.09
C ALA A 44 15.78 -2.47 3.41
N LEU A 45 16.23 -3.73 3.45
CA LEU A 45 16.84 -4.33 4.64
C LEU A 45 18.17 -3.67 5.01
N ILE A 46 19.01 -3.29 4.03
CA ILE A 46 20.26 -2.57 4.30
C ILE A 46 19.97 -1.20 4.92
N VAL A 47 19.02 -0.44 4.36
CA VAL A 47 18.65 0.87 4.92
C VAL A 47 18.03 0.71 6.31
N ALA A 48 17.17 -0.30 6.51
CA ALA A 48 16.64 -0.62 7.84
C ALA A 48 17.74 -0.98 8.84
N ALA A 49 18.78 -1.71 8.41
CA ALA A 49 19.94 -2.04 9.24
C ALA A 49 20.69 -0.77 9.68
N ILE A 50 20.88 0.19 8.75
CA ILE A 50 21.53 1.47 9.06
C ILE A 50 20.72 2.24 10.09
N ILE A 51 19.39 2.28 9.94
CA ILE A 51 18.49 2.94 10.90
C ILE A 51 18.58 2.25 12.27
N MET A 52 18.55 0.92 12.32
CA MET A 52 18.70 0.14 13.56
C MET A 52 19.99 0.51 14.30
N VAL A 53 21.14 0.52 13.61
CA VAL A 53 22.43 0.91 14.19
C VAL A 53 22.37 2.34 14.71
N ALA A 54 21.81 3.28 13.95
CA ALA A 54 21.67 4.68 14.36
C ALA A 54 20.79 4.85 15.61
N THR A 55 19.79 3.99 15.79
CA THR A 55 18.91 3.96 16.96
C THR A 55 19.41 3.10 18.12
N GLY A 56 20.60 2.48 17.99
CA GLY A 56 21.22 1.68 19.05
C GLY A 56 20.78 0.21 19.11
N TYR A 57 20.08 -0.30 18.10
CA TYR A 57 19.69 -1.71 18.00
C TYR A 57 20.68 -2.51 17.14
N ASP A 58 20.93 -3.77 17.52
CA ASP A 58 21.76 -4.70 16.75
C ASP A 58 20.95 -5.29 15.56
N PRO A 59 21.29 -4.96 14.30
CA PRO A 59 20.54 -5.43 13.14
C PRO A 59 20.57 -6.93 12.95
N LEU A 60 21.68 -7.59 13.32
CA LEU A 60 21.81 -9.03 13.12
C LEU A 60 20.87 -9.79 14.05
N ARG A 61 20.77 -9.35 15.31
CA ARG A 61 19.79 -9.88 16.27
C ARG A 61 18.36 -9.56 15.85
N ALA A 62 18.11 -8.35 15.36
CA ALA A 62 16.79 -7.93 14.90
C ALA A 62 16.30 -8.80 13.73
N PHE A 63 17.09 -8.93 12.66
CA PHE A 63 16.69 -9.71 11.49
C PHE A 63 16.66 -11.22 11.72
N SER A 64 17.57 -11.76 12.53
CA SER A 64 17.51 -13.18 12.91
C SER A 64 16.26 -13.48 13.73
N ALA A 65 15.90 -12.62 14.69
CA ALA A 65 14.65 -12.74 15.43
C ALA A 65 13.42 -12.58 14.52
N LEU A 66 13.44 -11.64 13.58
CA LEU A 66 12.37 -11.44 12.61
C LEU A 66 12.13 -12.71 11.76
N GLY A 67 13.22 -13.28 11.20
CA GLY A 67 13.15 -14.49 10.38
C GLY A 67 12.74 -15.73 11.17
N LEU A 68 13.34 -15.93 12.35
CA LEU A 68 12.99 -17.05 13.25
C LEU A 68 11.54 -16.93 13.71
N GLY A 69 11.08 -15.74 14.07
CA GLY A 69 9.71 -15.50 14.47
C GLY A 69 8.70 -15.86 13.39
N ALA A 70 8.99 -15.52 12.13
CA ALA A 70 8.15 -15.89 11.00
C ALA A 70 8.13 -17.41 10.73
N LEU A 71 9.25 -18.10 10.94
CA LEU A 71 9.35 -19.56 10.76
C LEU A 71 8.68 -20.33 11.90
N LEU A 72 8.88 -19.90 13.15
CA LEU A 72 8.36 -20.57 14.35
C LEU A 72 6.87 -20.32 14.55
N ASN A 73 6.36 -19.15 14.16
CA ASN A 73 4.95 -18.76 14.33
C ASN A 73 4.23 -18.72 12.97
N PHE A 74 4.39 -19.77 12.17
CA PHE A 74 3.87 -19.80 10.80
C PHE A 74 2.33 -19.76 10.77
N ASP A 75 1.65 -20.30 11.78
CA ASP A 75 0.21 -20.17 11.95
C ASP A 75 -0.23 -18.70 12.12
N GLN A 76 0.55 -17.92 12.87
CA GLN A 76 0.36 -16.48 13.01
C GLN A 76 0.65 -15.73 11.70
N VAL A 77 1.64 -16.18 10.91
CA VAL A 77 1.91 -15.64 9.56
C VAL A 77 0.68 -15.78 8.67
N LEU A 78 0.08 -16.97 8.63
CA LEU A 78 -1.10 -17.23 7.81
C LEU A 78 -2.31 -16.43 8.28
N TRP A 79 -2.53 -16.30 9.59
CA TRP A 79 -3.57 -15.43 10.14
C TRP A 79 -3.35 -13.98 9.70
N LYS A 80 -2.18 -13.38 9.97
CA LYS A 80 -1.90 -11.98 9.59
C LYS A 80 -1.91 -11.75 8.07
N ALA A 81 -1.60 -12.76 7.27
CA ALA A 81 -1.65 -12.70 5.81
C ALA A 81 -3.09 -12.73 5.27
N THR A 82 -4.05 -13.31 6.00
CA THR A 82 -5.44 -13.50 5.54
C THR A 82 -6.14 -12.18 5.15
N PRO A 83 -6.23 -11.16 6.02
CA PRO A 83 -6.88 -9.90 5.67
C PRO A 83 -6.08 -9.12 4.64
N LEU A 84 -4.74 -9.20 4.69
CA LEU A 84 -3.84 -8.57 3.72
C LEU A 84 -4.00 -9.13 2.30
N LEU A 85 -4.21 -10.45 2.19
CA LEU A 85 -4.47 -11.13 0.93
C LEU A 85 -5.75 -10.63 0.29
N LEU A 86 -6.84 -10.58 1.06
CA LEU A 86 -8.14 -10.14 0.56
C LEU A 86 -8.16 -8.64 0.24
N ALA A 87 -7.58 -7.80 1.10
CA ALA A 87 -7.41 -6.37 0.83
C ALA A 87 -6.52 -6.13 -0.40
N GLY A 88 -5.43 -6.89 -0.56
CA GLY A 88 -4.58 -6.81 -1.75
C GLY A 88 -5.26 -7.28 -3.02
N LEU A 89 -6.07 -8.34 -2.97
CA LEU A 89 -6.86 -8.82 -4.10
C LEU A 89 -7.93 -7.79 -4.50
N SER A 90 -8.57 -7.16 -3.51
CA SER A 90 -9.49 -6.04 -3.70
C SER A 90 -8.83 -4.92 -4.50
N VAL A 91 -7.68 -4.42 -4.03
CA VAL A 91 -6.97 -3.33 -4.70
C VAL A 91 -6.48 -3.75 -6.09
N ALA A 92 -5.91 -4.96 -6.23
CA ALA A 92 -5.47 -5.49 -7.52
C ALA A 92 -6.60 -5.61 -8.54
N LEU A 93 -7.82 -5.93 -8.10
CA LEU A 93 -9.01 -6.01 -8.95
C LEU A 93 -9.41 -4.62 -9.47
N ALA A 94 -9.47 -3.61 -8.59
CA ALA A 94 -9.78 -2.23 -8.99
C ALA A 94 -8.77 -1.69 -10.02
N PHE A 95 -7.48 -2.01 -9.82
CA PHE A 95 -6.42 -1.63 -10.76
C PHE A 95 -6.59 -2.22 -12.16
N LYS A 96 -7.27 -3.37 -12.31
CA LYS A 96 -7.56 -3.90 -13.66
C LYS A 96 -8.46 -2.99 -14.48
N CYS A 97 -9.31 -2.21 -13.82
CA CYS A 97 -10.16 -1.21 -14.46
C CYS A 97 -9.52 0.19 -14.50
N GLY A 98 -8.21 0.31 -14.17
CA GLY A 98 -7.50 1.59 -14.14
C GLY A 98 -7.84 2.47 -12.94
N LEU A 99 -8.49 1.90 -11.90
CA LEU A 99 -8.93 2.64 -10.72
C LEU A 99 -8.01 2.37 -9.52
N PHE A 100 -7.68 3.42 -8.78
CA PHE A 100 -6.88 3.33 -7.57
C PHE A 100 -7.80 3.36 -6.32
N ASN A 101 -8.10 2.18 -5.76
CA ASN A 101 -9.00 2.08 -4.60
C ASN A 101 -8.24 2.26 -3.27
N ILE A 102 -8.19 3.48 -2.75
CA ILE A 102 -7.72 3.76 -1.36
C ILE A 102 -8.80 3.41 -0.33
N GLY A 103 -10.03 3.19 -0.79
CA GLY A 103 -11.24 2.94 -0.03
C GLY A 103 -11.32 1.57 0.64
N ALA A 104 -10.33 0.70 0.40
CA ALA A 104 -10.32 -0.67 0.91
C ALA A 104 -10.47 -0.71 2.44
N GLU A 105 -9.89 0.25 3.16
CA GLU A 105 -10.04 0.40 4.61
C GLU A 105 -11.51 0.60 4.99
N GLY A 106 -12.18 1.62 4.43
CA GLY A 106 -13.59 1.88 4.73
C GLY A 106 -14.52 0.74 4.35
N GLN A 107 -14.29 0.11 3.21
CA GLN A 107 -15.07 -1.04 2.73
C GLN A 107 -14.94 -2.23 3.69
N LEU A 108 -13.75 -2.45 4.26
CA LEU A 108 -13.47 -3.46 5.28
C LEU A 108 -14.19 -3.14 6.60
N TYR A 109 -14.19 -1.88 7.05
CA TYR A 109 -14.97 -1.43 8.21
C TYR A 109 -16.48 -1.63 8.02
N MET A 110 -17.02 -1.25 6.86
CA MET A 110 -18.45 -1.41 6.56
C MET A 110 -18.86 -2.88 6.44
N GLY A 111 -17.99 -3.74 5.90
CA GLY A 111 -18.24 -5.18 5.87
C GLY A 111 -18.20 -5.81 7.26
N SER A 112 -17.16 -5.52 8.05
CA SER A 112 -17.02 -6.05 9.41
C SER A 112 -18.17 -5.63 10.34
N ILE A 113 -18.61 -4.36 10.31
CA ILE A 113 -19.71 -3.90 11.17
C ILE A 113 -21.04 -4.55 10.76
N ALA A 114 -21.29 -4.72 9.46
CA ALA A 114 -22.52 -5.35 8.97
C ALA A 114 -22.57 -6.84 9.33
N ALA A 115 -21.45 -7.54 9.19
CA ALA A 115 -21.31 -8.92 9.65
C ALA A 115 -21.47 -9.04 11.17
N THR A 116 -20.92 -8.09 11.93
CA THR A 116 -21.09 -8.03 13.40
C THR A 116 -22.57 -7.88 13.75
N ALA A 117 -23.27 -6.94 13.12
CA ALA A 117 -24.70 -6.71 13.36
C ALA A 117 -25.53 -7.98 13.17
N VAL A 118 -25.33 -8.71 12.06
CA VAL A 118 -25.99 -10.01 11.85
C VAL A 118 -25.56 -11.02 12.91
N GLY A 119 -24.25 -11.11 13.16
CA GLY A 119 -23.63 -12.09 14.05
C GLY A 119 -24.13 -12.06 15.50
N TYR A 120 -24.51 -10.89 16.03
CA TYR A 120 -25.03 -10.79 17.40
C TYR A 120 -26.55 -10.55 17.47
N MET A 121 -27.16 -9.86 16.49
CA MET A 121 -28.58 -9.52 16.56
C MET A 121 -29.51 -10.66 16.09
N ILE A 122 -29.01 -11.56 15.24
CA ILE A 122 -29.83 -12.61 14.61
C ILE A 122 -29.31 -13.97 15.05
N ALA A 123 -30.19 -14.81 15.60
CA ALA A 123 -29.85 -16.19 15.90
C ALA A 123 -30.16 -17.10 14.70
N LEU A 124 -29.12 -17.65 14.08
CA LEU A 124 -29.22 -18.63 12.99
C LEU A 124 -28.48 -19.94 13.36
N PRO A 125 -28.85 -21.08 12.77
CA PRO A 125 -28.14 -22.34 12.95
C PRO A 125 -26.67 -22.27 12.50
N LEU A 126 -25.84 -23.13 13.09
CA LEU A 126 -24.42 -23.26 12.74
C LEU A 126 -24.25 -23.47 11.22
N GLY A 127 -23.26 -22.81 10.62
CA GLY A 127 -22.99 -22.84 9.18
C GLY A 127 -23.83 -21.84 8.38
N ILE A 128 -25.16 -21.82 8.56
CA ILE A 128 -26.02 -20.81 7.90
C ILE A 128 -25.69 -19.42 8.45
N HIS A 129 -25.48 -19.31 9.75
CA HIS A 129 -25.14 -18.04 10.37
C HIS A 129 -23.82 -17.46 9.83
N VAL A 130 -22.78 -18.27 9.74
CA VAL A 130 -21.48 -17.90 9.14
C VAL A 130 -21.65 -17.40 7.71
N ILE A 131 -22.38 -18.14 6.88
CA ILE A 131 -22.63 -17.77 5.48
C ILE A 131 -23.43 -16.47 5.39
N ALA A 132 -24.42 -16.27 6.26
CA ALA A 132 -25.21 -15.05 6.32
C ALA A 132 -24.34 -13.82 6.68
N CYS A 133 -23.48 -13.96 7.69
CA CYS A 133 -22.50 -12.92 8.06
C CYS A 133 -21.57 -12.58 6.89
N ILE A 134 -21.00 -13.59 6.23
CA ILE A 134 -20.15 -13.42 5.04
C ILE A 134 -20.91 -12.70 3.93
N ALA A 135 -22.12 -13.15 3.59
CA ALA A 135 -22.91 -12.59 2.50
C ALA A 135 -23.24 -11.11 2.76
N ILE A 136 -23.68 -10.77 3.98
CA ILE A 136 -24.02 -9.40 4.35
C ILE A 136 -22.79 -8.51 4.42
N GLY A 137 -21.68 -9.01 4.96
CA GLY A 137 -20.42 -8.25 5.02
C GLY A 137 -19.82 -7.96 3.64
N VAL A 138 -19.84 -8.96 2.74
CA VAL A 138 -19.45 -8.77 1.32
C VAL A 138 -20.39 -7.78 0.64
N PHE A 139 -21.70 -7.90 0.86
CA PHE A 139 -22.67 -7.02 0.24
C PHE A 139 -22.56 -5.57 0.75
N ALA A 140 -22.35 -5.36 2.04
CA ALA A 140 -22.12 -4.05 2.63
C ALA A 140 -20.84 -3.40 2.08
N GLY A 141 -19.74 -4.16 2.04
CA GLY A 141 -18.50 -3.71 1.42
C GLY A 141 -18.68 -3.38 -0.07
N PHE A 142 -19.44 -4.19 -0.80
CA PHE A 142 -19.76 -3.98 -2.21
C PHE A 142 -20.54 -2.69 -2.44
N LEU A 143 -21.62 -2.48 -1.68
CA LEU A 143 -22.42 -1.25 -1.77
C LEU A 143 -21.60 -0.02 -1.42
N TYR A 144 -20.75 -0.12 -0.39
CA TYR A 144 -19.91 0.99 0.02
C TYR A 144 -18.82 1.32 -1.02
N GLY A 145 -18.24 0.30 -1.67
CA GLY A 145 -17.31 0.49 -2.79
C GLY A 145 -17.98 0.96 -4.07
N LEU A 146 -19.26 0.61 -4.27
CA LEU A 146 -20.03 1.06 -5.42
C LEU A 146 -20.29 2.58 -5.40
N LEU A 147 -20.42 3.18 -4.21
CA LEU A 147 -20.63 4.63 -4.04
C LEU A 147 -19.55 5.48 -4.75
N PRO A 148 -18.24 5.37 -4.43
CA PRO A 148 -17.20 6.10 -5.14
C PRO A 148 -17.09 5.65 -6.60
N GLY A 149 -17.41 4.39 -6.90
CA GLY A 149 -17.47 3.88 -8.27
C GLY A 149 -18.47 4.61 -9.16
N ILE A 150 -19.69 4.84 -8.66
CA ILE A 150 -20.73 5.61 -9.34
C ILE A 150 -20.31 7.08 -9.45
N LEU A 151 -19.74 7.68 -8.39
CA LEU A 151 -19.28 9.06 -8.45
C LEU A 151 -18.18 9.26 -9.50
N ARG A 152 -17.24 8.32 -9.60
CA ARG A 152 -16.22 8.32 -10.65
C ARG A 152 -16.84 8.16 -12.03
N ALA A 153 -17.67 7.14 -12.22
CA ALA A 153 -18.25 6.78 -13.51
C ALA A 153 -19.19 7.85 -14.11
N TYR A 154 -20.00 8.51 -13.28
CA TYR A 154 -21.05 9.41 -13.74
C TYR A 154 -20.74 10.89 -13.52
N ARG A 155 -19.96 11.23 -12.49
CA ARG A 155 -19.63 12.63 -12.16
C ARG A 155 -18.16 12.99 -12.40
N GLY A 156 -17.33 12.03 -12.83
CA GLY A 156 -15.91 12.26 -13.05
C GLY A 156 -15.12 12.59 -11.78
N ALA A 157 -15.71 12.37 -10.60
CA ALA A 157 -15.02 12.61 -9.33
C ALA A 157 -13.79 11.70 -9.23
N HIS A 158 -12.65 12.24 -8.79
CA HIS A 158 -11.43 11.46 -8.70
C HIS A 158 -11.59 10.36 -7.63
N GLU A 159 -11.38 9.11 -8.03
CA GLU A 159 -11.62 7.93 -7.20
C GLU A 159 -10.70 7.90 -5.98
N VAL A 160 -9.43 8.29 -6.12
CA VAL A 160 -8.47 8.44 -5.01
C VAL A 160 -9.04 9.30 -3.87
N VAL A 161 -9.54 10.50 -4.18
CA VAL A 161 -10.06 11.43 -3.17
C VAL A 161 -11.36 10.90 -2.56
N THR A 162 -12.30 10.46 -3.40
CA THR A 162 -13.61 9.99 -2.93
C THR A 162 -13.50 8.73 -2.07
N THR A 163 -12.68 7.76 -2.49
CA THR A 163 -12.44 6.53 -1.73
C THR A 163 -11.70 6.80 -0.42
N MET A 164 -10.72 7.71 -0.40
CA MET A 164 -10.04 8.13 0.83
C MET A 164 -10.99 8.82 1.81
N MET A 165 -11.79 9.79 1.36
CA MET A 165 -12.75 10.49 2.22
C MET A 165 -13.82 9.54 2.78
N LEU A 166 -14.33 8.63 1.94
CA LEU A 166 -15.29 7.61 2.39
C LEU A 166 -14.67 6.62 3.37
N SER A 167 -13.37 6.29 3.25
CA SER A 167 -12.70 5.48 4.28
C SER A 167 -12.78 6.12 5.66
N TYR A 168 -12.46 7.42 5.78
CA TYR A 168 -12.57 8.12 7.06
C TYR A 168 -14.01 8.20 7.56
N ALA A 169 -14.96 8.45 6.65
CA ALA A 169 -16.38 8.45 7.00
C ALA A 169 -16.82 7.09 7.55
N ALA A 170 -16.42 5.98 6.94
CA ALA A 170 -16.71 4.63 7.42
C ALA A 170 -16.10 4.36 8.80
N VAL A 171 -14.83 4.69 9.00
CA VAL A 171 -14.17 4.51 10.31
C VAL A 171 -14.92 5.29 11.39
N LYS A 172 -15.21 6.57 11.18
CA LYS A 172 -15.92 7.39 12.16
C LYS A 172 -17.37 6.99 12.37
N PHE A 173 -18.04 6.56 11.30
CA PHE A 173 -19.40 6.03 11.39
C PHE A 173 -19.45 4.74 12.22
N THR A 174 -18.56 3.79 11.95
CA THR A 174 -18.48 2.54 12.70
C THR A 174 -18.02 2.74 14.14
N GLN A 175 -17.10 3.67 14.39
CA GLN A 175 -16.72 4.12 15.73
C GLN A 175 -17.93 4.66 16.50
N TRP A 176 -18.72 5.57 15.90
CA TRP A 176 -19.93 6.09 16.53
C TRP A 176 -20.94 4.99 16.86
N LEU A 177 -21.17 4.04 15.94
CA LEU A 177 -22.10 2.92 16.14
C LEU A 177 -21.82 2.10 17.41
N VAL A 178 -20.55 1.88 17.74
CA VAL A 178 -20.12 1.05 18.88
C VAL A 178 -19.73 1.85 20.12
N SER A 179 -19.67 3.18 20.03
CA SER A 179 -19.36 4.07 21.15
C SER A 179 -20.63 4.62 21.80
N GLU A 180 -21.45 5.31 21.03
CA GLU A 180 -22.68 5.96 21.50
C GLU A 180 -23.93 5.44 20.79
N GLY A 181 -23.72 4.70 19.69
CA GLY A 181 -24.76 4.22 18.82
C GLY A 181 -25.43 2.91 19.27
N PRO A 182 -26.31 2.36 18.43
CA PRO A 182 -27.15 1.21 18.76
C PRO A 182 -26.40 -0.11 18.90
N MET A 183 -25.13 -0.16 18.49
CA MET A 183 -24.30 -1.37 18.57
C MET A 183 -23.34 -1.35 19.75
N HIS A 184 -23.40 -0.35 20.64
CA HIS A 184 -22.58 -0.30 21.83
C HIS A 184 -22.95 -1.42 22.82
N ASN A 185 -21.96 -2.08 23.42
CA ASN A 185 -22.18 -3.08 24.46
C ASN A 185 -22.50 -2.41 25.81
N PRO A 186 -23.72 -2.55 26.36
CA PRO A 186 -24.09 -1.90 27.61
C PRO A 186 -23.18 -2.34 28.77
N GLY A 187 -22.54 -1.37 29.41
CA GLY A 187 -21.67 -1.61 30.57
C GLY A 187 -20.19 -1.84 30.24
N ASP A 188 -19.78 -1.79 28.98
CA ASP A 188 -18.36 -1.70 28.61
C ASP A 188 -18.00 -0.22 28.39
N SER A 189 -16.97 0.30 29.08
CA SER A 189 -16.54 1.70 28.92
C SER A 189 -15.77 1.95 27.61
N ARG A 190 -15.45 0.89 26.86
CA ARG A 190 -14.75 0.96 25.58
C ARG A 190 -15.75 1.03 24.42
N SER A 191 -15.33 1.60 23.29
CA SER A 191 -16.11 1.67 22.06
C SER A 191 -16.12 0.32 21.34
N VAL A 192 -17.10 -0.52 21.67
CA VAL A 192 -17.13 -1.95 21.31
C VAL A 192 -18.55 -2.49 21.16
N SER A 193 -18.71 -3.49 20.31
CA SER A 193 -19.97 -4.23 20.18
C SER A 193 -20.09 -5.37 21.18
N PRO A 194 -21.31 -5.89 21.39
CA PRO A 194 -21.50 -7.22 21.96
C PRO A 194 -20.73 -8.29 21.18
N PHE A 195 -20.47 -9.42 21.84
CA PHE A 195 -19.94 -10.60 21.18
C PHE A 195 -20.95 -11.17 20.19
N ILE A 196 -20.46 -11.64 19.05
CA ILE A 196 -21.26 -12.42 18.10
C ILE A 196 -21.62 -13.77 18.73
N LEU A 197 -22.71 -14.38 18.25
CA LEU A 197 -23.13 -15.68 18.73
C LEU A 197 -22.13 -16.76 18.26
N GLU A 198 -21.93 -17.80 19.08
CA GLU A 198 -21.04 -18.93 18.74
C GLU A 198 -21.37 -19.58 17.39
N THR A 199 -22.64 -19.56 16.97
CA THR A 199 -23.04 -20.10 15.66
C THR A 199 -22.54 -19.28 14.46
N ALA A 200 -22.18 -18.01 14.67
CA ALA A 200 -21.56 -17.12 13.69
C ALA A 200 -20.02 -17.22 13.68
N GLU A 201 -19.41 -17.93 14.62
CA GLU A 201 -17.96 -18.00 14.71
C GLU A 201 -17.37 -18.99 13.70
N ILE A 202 -16.21 -18.65 13.15
CA ILE A 202 -15.43 -19.54 12.29
C ILE A 202 -14.34 -20.20 13.15
N GLY A 203 -14.46 -21.52 13.30
CA GLY A 203 -13.56 -22.32 14.12
C GLY A 203 -12.08 -22.25 13.68
N LYS A 204 -11.20 -22.60 14.61
CA LYS A 204 -9.76 -22.72 14.37
C LYS A 204 -9.41 -24.02 13.63
N ILE A 205 -8.27 -24.01 12.96
CA ILE A 205 -7.73 -25.16 12.22
C ILE A 205 -6.59 -25.80 13.01
N LEU A 206 -6.52 -27.15 13.00
CA LEU A 206 -5.37 -27.93 13.48
C LEU A 206 -4.95 -27.63 14.94
N GLY A 207 -5.87 -27.16 15.79
CA GLY A 207 -5.57 -26.81 17.18
C GLY A 207 -4.68 -25.57 17.35
N SER A 208 -4.44 -24.80 16.29
CA SER A 208 -3.71 -23.53 16.39
C SER A 208 -4.57 -22.45 17.08
N PRO A 209 -3.97 -21.62 17.95
CA PRO A 209 -4.68 -20.49 18.55
C PRO A 209 -4.97 -19.36 17.55
N PHE A 210 -4.20 -19.26 16.46
CA PHE A 210 -4.30 -18.16 15.49
C PHE A 210 -5.01 -18.59 14.20
N LEU A 211 -4.60 -19.72 13.60
CA LEU A 211 -5.05 -20.14 12.28
C LEU A 211 -6.51 -20.60 12.29
N SER A 212 -7.31 -20.06 11.38
CA SER A 212 -8.72 -20.37 11.20
C SER A 212 -9.01 -20.78 9.75
N TRP A 213 -10.20 -21.35 9.51
CA TRP A 213 -10.73 -21.66 8.18
C TRP A 213 -10.82 -20.43 7.26
N THR A 214 -10.72 -19.22 7.82
CA THR A 214 -10.64 -17.96 7.09
C THR A 214 -9.47 -17.88 6.12
N PHE A 215 -8.29 -18.44 6.47
CA PHE A 215 -7.16 -18.47 5.53
C PHE A 215 -7.49 -19.28 4.27
N LEU A 216 -8.20 -20.40 4.41
CA LEU A 216 -8.59 -21.22 3.26
C LEU A 216 -9.62 -20.51 2.39
N ILE A 217 -10.55 -19.75 2.98
CA ILE A 217 -11.48 -18.89 2.24
C ILE A 217 -10.71 -17.82 1.46
N ALA A 218 -9.78 -17.11 2.11
CA ALA A 218 -8.95 -16.09 1.46
C ALA A 218 -8.04 -16.68 0.36
N PHE A 219 -7.46 -17.86 0.60
CA PHE A 219 -6.66 -18.58 -0.38
C PHE A 219 -7.52 -18.98 -1.60
N LEU A 220 -8.74 -19.44 -1.39
CA LEU A 220 -9.68 -19.77 -2.48
C LEU A 220 -10.06 -18.54 -3.31
N CYS A 221 -10.09 -17.34 -2.72
CA CYS A 221 -10.32 -16.11 -3.48
C CYS A 221 -9.22 -15.82 -4.51
N VAL A 222 -8.00 -16.32 -4.35
CA VAL A 222 -6.89 -16.12 -5.31
C VAL A 222 -7.21 -16.70 -6.69
N PRO A 223 -7.47 -18.02 -6.85
CA PRO A 223 -7.85 -18.58 -8.15
C PRO A 223 -9.19 -18.05 -8.64
N LEU A 224 -10.15 -17.74 -7.74
CA LEU A 224 -11.44 -17.16 -8.15
C LEU A 224 -11.29 -15.79 -8.78
N VAL A 225 -10.52 -14.88 -8.17
CA VAL A 225 -10.23 -13.55 -8.73
C VAL A 225 -9.39 -13.67 -10.00
N ALA A 226 -8.42 -14.59 -10.04
CA ALA A 226 -7.65 -14.87 -11.25
C ALA A 226 -8.51 -15.38 -12.41
N PHE A 227 -9.46 -16.26 -12.13
CA PHE A 227 -10.43 -16.74 -13.10
C PHE A 227 -11.36 -15.62 -13.54
N PHE A 228 -11.93 -14.86 -12.60
CA PHE A 228 -12.80 -13.73 -12.87
C PHE A 228 -12.15 -12.73 -13.83
N ILE A 229 -10.95 -12.25 -13.51
CA ILE A 229 -10.23 -11.26 -14.32
C ILE A 229 -9.87 -11.81 -15.70
N ASN A 230 -9.44 -13.07 -15.80
CA ASN A 230 -8.83 -13.58 -17.03
C ASN A 230 -9.78 -14.33 -17.96
N LYS A 231 -10.87 -14.90 -17.43
CA LYS A 231 -11.72 -15.86 -18.13
C LYS A 231 -13.19 -15.44 -18.23
N THR A 232 -13.59 -14.29 -17.66
CA THR A 232 -14.97 -13.79 -17.78
C THR A 232 -15.07 -12.58 -18.70
N VAL A 233 -16.26 -12.35 -19.25
CA VAL A 233 -16.57 -11.19 -20.09
C VAL A 233 -16.38 -9.89 -19.31
N MET A 234 -16.91 -9.81 -18.09
CA MET A 234 -16.74 -8.63 -17.22
C MET A 234 -15.26 -8.36 -16.90
N GLY A 235 -14.47 -9.40 -16.63
CA GLY A 235 -13.02 -9.27 -16.42
C GLY A 235 -12.26 -8.81 -17.68
N TYR A 236 -12.69 -9.25 -18.87
CA TYR A 236 -12.17 -8.72 -20.14
C TYR A 236 -12.53 -7.24 -20.32
N GLU A 237 -13.79 -6.87 -20.11
CA GLU A 237 -14.26 -5.48 -20.23
C GLU A 237 -13.53 -4.54 -19.26
N MET A 238 -13.39 -4.93 -17.98
CA MET A 238 -12.65 -4.16 -16.99
C MET A 238 -11.21 -3.92 -17.42
N ARG A 239 -10.50 -4.96 -17.92
CA ARG A 239 -9.14 -4.80 -18.43
C ARG A 239 -9.07 -3.89 -19.65
N ALA A 240 -10.02 -3.98 -20.57
CA ALA A 240 -10.07 -3.10 -21.73
C ALA A 240 -10.24 -1.63 -21.30
N VAL A 241 -11.15 -1.35 -20.37
CA VAL A 241 -11.37 -0.02 -19.79
C VAL A 241 -10.12 0.50 -19.09
N GLY A 242 -9.44 -0.35 -18.31
CA GLY A 242 -8.22 0.03 -17.60
C GLY A 242 -7.02 0.30 -18.50
N LEU A 243 -6.97 -0.28 -19.71
CA LEU A 243 -5.94 0.01 -20.70
C LEU A 243 -6.20 1.33 -21.42
N ASN A 244 -7.43 1.52 -21.91
CA ASN A 244 -7.84 2.76 -22.53
C ASN A 244 -9.38 2.86 -22.55
N GLU A 245 -9.90 3.80 -21.75
CA GLU A 245 -11.34 4.02 -21.62
C GLU A 245 -12.01 4.41 -22.94
N ASP A 246 -11.38 5.28 -23.73
CA ASP A 246 -11.92 5.76 -25.00
C ASP A 246 -11.98 4.64 -26.04
N ALA A 247 -10.92 3.85 -26.16
CA ALA A 247 -10.89 2.69 -27.04
C ALA A 247 -11.95 1.66 -26.64
N ALA A 248 -12.10 1.39 -25.34
CA ALA A 248 -13.13 0.49 -24.84
C ALA A 248 -14.55 0.96 -25.19
N ARG A 249 -14.82 2.27 -25.06
CA ARG A 249 -16.10 2.88 -25.46
C ARG A 249 -16.37 2.71 -26.96
N THR A 250 -15.36 2.91 -27.82
CA THR A 250 -15.52 2.69 -29.27
C THR A 250 -15.80 1.24 -29.64
N ALA A 251 -15.33 0.29 -28.84
CA ALA A 251 -15.61 -1.14 -28.99
C ALA A 251 -16.98 -1.57 -28.43
N GLY A 252 -17.81 -0.63 -27.96
CA GLY A 252 -19.14 -0.89 -27.41
C GLY A 252 -19.16 -1.33 -25.94
N ILE A 253 -18.03 -1.24 -25.23
CA ILE A 253 -17.94 -1.58 -23.80
C ILE A 253 -18.45 -0.40 -22.96
N ASP A 254 -19.37 -0.67 -22.03
CA ASP A 254 -19.83 0.32 -21.06
C ASP A 254 -18.77 0.55 -19.98
N ALA A 255 -17.91 1.54 -20.20
CA ALA A 255 -16.84 1.90 -19.28
C ALA A 255 -17.38 2.36 -17.91
N LYS A 256 -18.50 3.09 -17.88
CA LYS A 256 -19.07 3.65 -16.65
C LYS A 256 -19.56 2.55 -15.73
N LYS A 257 -20.31 1.59 -16.28
CA LYS A 257 -20.75 0.40 -15.54
C LYS A 257 -19.56 -0.40 -15.02
N ASN A 258 -18.55 -0.64 -15.84
CA ASN A 258 -17.37 -1.40 -15.45
C ASN A 258 -16.56 -0.72 -14.33
N MET A 259 -16.41 0.60 -14.37
CA MET A 259 -15.76 1.36 -13.29
C MET A 259 -16.51 1.24 -11.97
N ALA A 260 -17.84 1.41 -12.00
CA ALA A 260 -18.67 1.30 -10.81
C ALA A 260 -18.61 -0.12 -10.21
N LEU A 261 -18.75 -1.14 -11.06
CA LEU A 261 -18.67 -2.54 -10.64
C LEU A 261 -17.27 -2.94 -10.16
N ALA A 262 -16.19 -2.40 -10.75
CA ALA A 262 -14.83 -2.71 -10.32
C ALA A 262 -14.59 -2.25 -8.88
N LEU A 263 -15.01 -1.03 -8.53
CA LEU A 263 -14.92 -0.53 -7.15
C LEU A 263 -15.89 -1.22 -6.19
N GLY A 264 -17.09 -1.58 -6.66
CA GLY A 264 -18.02 -2.41 -5.88
C GLY A 264 -17.44 -3.79 -5.56
N LEU A 265 -16.97 -4.55 -6.55
CA LEU A 265 -16.40 -5.89 -6.34
C LEU A 265 -15.13 -5.84 -5.49
N SER A 266 -14.30 -4.81 -5.67
CA SER A 266 -13.17 -4.52 -4.79
C SER A 266 -13.66 -4.32 -3.35
N GLY A 267 -14.68 -3.48 -3.14
CA GLY A 267 -15.31 -3.32 -1.84
C GLY A 267 -15.88 -4.61 -1.24
N GLY A 268 -16.42 -5.50 -2.06
CA GLY A 268 -16.87 -6.82 -1.62
C GLY A 268 -15.73 -7.69 -1.08
N LEU A 269 -14.58 -7.70 -1.76
CA LEU A 269 -13.37 -8.42 -1.30
C LEU A 269 -12.78 -7.82 -0.01
N SER A 270 -12.75 -6.49 0.12
CA SER A 270 -12.36 -5.82 1.35
C SER A 270 -13.35 -6.08 2.49
N GLY A 271 -14.66 -6.06 2.20
CA GLY A 271 -15.72 -6.40 3.14
C GLY A 271 -15.61 -7.85 3.64
N LEU A 272 -15.24 -8.78 2.76
CA LEU A 272 -14.93 -10.16 3.12
C LEU A 272 -13.76 -10.21 4.13
N ALA A 273 -12.68 -9.45 3.88
CA ALA A 273 -11.53 -9.39 4.80
C ALA A 273 -11.96 -8.98 6.20
N GLY A 274 -12.77 -7.92 6.31
CA GLY A 274 -13.32 -7.45 7.59
C GLY A 274 -14.20 -8.49 8.28
N THR A 275 -15.06 -9.12 7.50
CA THR A 275 -16.02 -10.11 7.98
C THR A 275 -15.36 -11.37 8.53
N LEU A 276 -14.29 -11.84 7.88
CA LEU A 276 -13.55 -13.03 8.32
C LEU A 276 -12.74 -12.76 9.60
N GLU A 277 -12.14 -11.57 9.75
CA GLU A 277 -11.41 -11.22 10.98
C GLU A 277 -12.33 -11.14 12.20
N ILE A 278 -13.52 -10.53 12.05
CA ILE A 278 -14.50 -10.50 13.14
C ILE A 278 -14.96 -11.91 13.53
N GLN A 279 -15.33 -12.74 12.55
CA GLN A 279 -15.87 -14.08 12.85
C GLN A 279 -14.84 -15.08 13.41
N SER A 280 -13.55 -14.85 13.19
CA SER A 280 -12.51 -15.85 13.51
C SER A 280 -11.54 -15.47 14.62
N TYR A 281 -11.29 -14.18 14.85
CA TYR A 281 -10.29 -13.74 15.81
C TYR A 281 -10.87 -12.81 16.87
N TYR A 282 -11.61 -11.78 16.46
CA TYR A 282 -12.09 -10.77 17.41
C TYR A 282 -13.40 -11.12 18.08
N HIS A 283 -14.30 -11.83 17.40
CA HIS A 283 -15.63 -12.24 17.88
C HIS A 283 -16.55 -11.09 18.31
N ARG A 284 -16.13 -9.85 18.07
CA ARG A 284 -16.86 -8.61 18.26
C ARG A 284 -16.13 -7.50 17.51
N PHE A 285 -16.85 -6.43 17.22
CA PHE A 285 -16.24 -5.22 16.69
C PHE A 285 -15.69 -4.37 17.83
N TYR A 286 -14.51 -3.80 17.64
CA TYR A 286 -13.98 -2.74 18.51
C TYR A 286 -13.37 -1.63 17.65
N ASP A 287 -13.36 -0.43 18.21
CA ASP A 287 -12.81 0.74 17.53
C ASP A 287 -11.32 0.55 17.18
N GLY A 288 -10.94 0.96 15.97
CA GLY A 288 -9.55 0.90 15.48
C GLY A 288 -9.00 -0.50 15.18
N TRP A 289 -9.83 -1.54 15.12
CA TRP A 289 -9.36 -2.93 15.01
C TRP A 289 -8.50 -3.23 13.78
N SER A 290 -8.81 -2.60 12.65
CA SER A 290 -8.12 -2.83 11.38
C SER A 290 -6.67 -2.32 11.40
N ALA A 291 -6.38 -1.27 12.18
CA ALA A 291 -5.06 -0.65 12.26
C ALA A 291 -4.40 -0.40 10.87
N GLY A 292 -5.18 -0.06 9.85
CA GLY A 292 -4.68 0.23 8.50
C GLY A 292 -4.49 -0.99 7.57
N LEU A 293 -5.08 -2.15 7.86
CA LEU A 293 -4.96 -3.35 7.02
C LEU A 293 -5.39 -3.15 5.56
N GLY A 294 -6.40 -2.32 5.31
CA GLY A 294 -6.84 -1.95 3.96
C GLY A 294 -5.80 -1.11 3.22
N PHE A 295 -5.08 -0.22 3.90
CA PHE A 295 -3.96 0.52 3.31
C PHE A 295 -2.76 -0.38 3.04
N ASP A 296 -2.45 -1.29 3.97
CA ASP A 296 -1.42 -2.31 3.76
C ASP A 296 -1.73 -3.23 2.57
N GLY A 297 -3.02 -3.46 2.29
CA GLY A 297 -3.48 -4.16 1.10
C GLY A 297 -2.98 -3.53 -0.21
N ILE A 298 -2.88 -2.19 -0.28
CA ILE A 298 -2.36 -1.48 -1.46
C ILE A 298 -0.90 -1.87 -1.69
N THR A 299 -0.12 -1.86 -0.63
CA THR A 299 1.28 -2.27 -0.65
C THR A 299 1.45 -3.71 -1.14
N VAL A 300 0.62 -4.62 -0.61
CA VAL A 300 0.62 -6.03 -0.99
C VAL A 300 0.25 -6.19 -2.47
N ALA A 301 -0.70 -5.41 -2.97
CA ALA A 301 -1.09 -5.41 -4.38
C ALA A 301 0.05 -4.93 -5.30
N VAL A 302 0.73 -3.85 -4.91
CA VAL A 302 1.87 -3.28 -5.65
C VAL A 302 3.05 -4.26 -5.67
N LEU A 303 3.39 -4.86 -4.53
CA LEU A 303 4.43 -5.89 -4.44
C LEU A 303 4.09 -7.10 -5.31
N GLY A 304 2.82 -7.50 -5.32
CA GLY A 304 2.28 -8.54 -6.19
C GLY A 304 2.09 -8.14 -7.66
N ARG A 305 2.47 -6.91 -8.03
CA ARG A 305 2.29 -6.30 -9.37
C ARG A 305 0.86 -6.44 -9.92
N ASN A 306 -0.13 -6.30 -9.05
CA ASN A 306 -1.56 -6.46 -9.36
C ASN A 306 -1.90 -7.81 -10.01
N SER A 307 -1.14 -8.86 -9.72
CA SER A 307 -1.43 -10.23 -10.15
C SER A 307 -1.95 -11.04 -8.95
N PRO A 308 -3.07 -11.78 -9.05
CA PRO A 308 -3.65 -12.46 -7.88
C PRO A 308 -2.67 -13.39 -7.16
N TRP A 309 -1.85 -14.13 -7.92
CA TRP A 309 -0.81 -14.99 -7.37
C TRP A 309 0.36 -14.21 -6.76
N GLY A 310 0.71 -13.05 -7.32
CA GLY A 310 1.69 -12.16 -6.73
C GLY A 310 1.19 -11.53 -5.42
N VAL A 311 -0.10 -11.20 -5.33
CA VAL A 311 -0.75 -10.71 -4.10
C VAL A 311 -0.63 -11.76 -2.99
N LEU A 312 -0.83 -13.04 -3.30
CA LEU A 312 -0.60 -14.14 -2.34
C LEU A 312 0.83 -14.12 -1.78
N GLY A 313 1.83 -14.02 -2.66
CA GLY A 313 3.24 -13.92 -2.23
C GLY A 313 3.52 -12.68 -1.38
N GLY A 314 2.97 -11.52 -1.78
CA GLY A 314 3.10 -10.27 -1.03
C GLY A 314 2.42 -10.33 0.35
N ALA A 315 1.23 -10.93 0.45
CA ALA A 315 0.48 -11.07 1.69
C ALA A 315 1.20 -11.98 2.68
N LEU A 316 1.75 -13.11 2.20
CA LEU A 316 2.56 -14.01 3.03
C LEU A 316 3.86 -13.33 3.50
N PHE A 317 4.51 -12.56 2.64
CA PHE A 317 5.70 -11.78 3.02
C PHE A 317 5.37 -10.74 4.11
N PHE A 318 4.32 -9.95 3.93
CA PHE A 318 3.90 -8.96 4.93
C PHE A 318 3.38 -9.60 6.23
N GLY A 319 2.63 -10.71 6.12
CA GLY A 319 2.23 -11.52 7.27
C GLY A 319 3.44 -12.05 8.04
N GLY A 320 4.48 -12.50 7.32
CA GLY A 320 5.78 -12.90 7.85
C GLY A 320 6.45 -11.79 8.64
N LEU A 321 6.56 -10.60 8.05
CA LEU A 321 7.11 -9.42 8.72
C LEU A 321 6.31 -9.04 9.97
N LYS A 322 4.97 -9.06 9.92
CA LYS A 322 4.14 -8.72 11.08
C LYS A 322 4.21 -9.77 12.19
N ALA A 323 4.26 -11.07 11.87
CA ALA A 323 4.37 -12.13 12.89
C ALA A 323 5.78 -12.17 13.49
N GLY A 324 6.80 -12.14 12.63
CA GLY A 324 8.20 -12.04 13.05
C GLY A 324 8.49 -10.77 13.84
N GLY A 325 7.81 -9.66 13.52
CA GLY A 325 7.94 -8.39 14.21
C GLY A 325 7.57 -8.46 15.68
N SER A 326 6.51 -9.20 16.02
CA SER A 326 6.12 -9.46 17.41
C SER A 326 7.22 -10.25 18.15
N PHE A 327 7.84 -11.23 17.50
CA PHE A 327 8.94 -12.00 18.08
C PHE A 327 10.24 -11.20 18.22
N MET A 328 10.53 -10.33 17.25
CA MET A 328 11.65 -9.39 17.27
C MET A 328 11.52 -8.39 18.41
N GLN A 329 10.31 -7.91 18.69
CA GLN A 329 10.05 -7.02 19.83
C GLN A 329 10.37 -7.69 21.17
N THR A 330 9.96 -8.94 21.36
CA THR A 330 10.23 -9.65 22.62
C THR A 330 11.69 -10.09 22.77
N ASN A 331 12.36 -10.53 21.70
CA ASN A 331 13.71 -11.13 21.80
C ASN A 331 14.85 -10.14 21.54
N ALA A 332 14.65 -9.15 20.67
CA ALA A 332 15.67 -8.18 20.30
C ALA A 332 15.41 -6.79 20.92
N ASN A 333 14.33 -6.62 21.70
CA ASN A 333 13.87 -5.34 22.26
C ASN A 333 13.68 -4.24 21.20
N VAL A 334 13.45 -4.61 19.95
CA VAL A 334 13.23 -3.66 18.86
C VAL A 334 11.73 -3.34 18.77
N PRO A 335 11.31 -2.07 18.86
CA PRO A 335 9.90 -1.70 18.79
C PRO A 335 9.23 -2.18 17.49
N SER A 336 7.94 -2.53 17.55
CA SER A 336 7.18 -3.05 16.40
C SER A 336 7.04 -2.04 15.25
N GLU A 337 7.23 -0.76 15.54
CA GLU A 337 7.30 0.35 14.61
C GLU A 337 8.43 0.16 13.59
N MET A 338 9.52 -0.51 13.99
CA MET A 338 10.62 -0.84 13.07
C MET A 338 10.16 -1.77 11.94
N VAL A 339 9.15 -2.62 12.18
CA VAL A 339 8.56 -3.47 11.14
C VAL A 339 7.79 -2.62 10.14
N GLN A 340 7.09 -1.58 10.59
CA GLN A 340 6.41 -0.63 9.71
C GLN A 340 7.43 0.14 8.85
N VAL A 341 8.58 0.52 9.42
CA VAL A 341 9.69 1.14 8.68
C VAL A 341 10.22 0.19 7.60
N ILE A 342 10.50 -1.08 7.95
CA ILE A 342 10.96 -2.09 6.98
C ILE A 342 9.93 -2.25 5.85
N GLN A 343 8.65 -2.39 6.20
CA GLN A 343 7.56 -2.51 5.24
C GLN A 343 7.50 -1.31 4.30
N GLY A 344 7.54 -0.09 4.84
CA GLY A 344 7.56 1.17 4.08
C GLY A 344 8.75 1.27 3.11
N LEU A 345 9.95 0.89 3.57
CA LEU A 345 11.15 0.84 2.73
C LEU A 345 11.01 -0.19 1.60
N VAL A 346 10.47 -1.37 1.89
CA VAL A 346 10.20 -2.38 0.85
C VAL A 346 9.25 -1.81 -0.21
N VAL A 347 8.17 -1.14 0.20
CA VAL A 347 7.24 -0.49 -0.75
C VAL A 347 7.98 0.53 -1.61
N LEU A 348 8.75 1.41 -0.98
CA LEU A 348 9.44 2.50 -1.66
C LEU A 348 10.38 1.98 -2.75
N PHE A 349 11.20 0.98 -2.43
CA PHE A 349 12.14 0.42 -3.40
C PHE A 349 11.44 -0.39 -4.50
N VAL A 350 10.39 -1.14 -4.15
CA VAL A 350 9.62 -1.94 -5.13
C VAL A 350 8.78 -1.06 -6.06
N ALA A 351 8.21 0.03 -5.54
CA ALA A 351 7.40 0.98 -6.29
C ALA A 351 8.23 1.93 -7.18
N ALA A 352 9.56 1.96 -7.00
CA ALA A 352 10.47 2.77 -7.80
C ALA A 352 11.41 1.93 -8.71
N PRO A 353 10.90 1.10 -9.65
CA PRO A 353 11.75 0.33 -10.58
C PRO A 353 12.74 1.21 -11.34
N ARG A 354 12.31 2.42 -11.73
CA ARG A 354 13.18 3.39 -12.42
C ARG A 354 14.29 3.95 -11.53
N LEU A 355 14.02 4.12 -10.24
CA LEU A 355 15.06 4.52 -9.27
C LEU A 355 16.07 3.38 -9.09
N VAL A 356 15.60 2.14 -8.99
CA VAL A 356 16.45 0.95 -8.88
C VAL A 356 17.29 0.75 -10.16
N ASP A 357 16.69 0.89 -11.34
CA ASP A 357 17.39 0.82 -12.62
C ASP A 357 18.44 1.93 -12.74
N TRP A 358 18.10 3.15 -12.29
CA TRP A 358 19.04 4.27 -12.28
C TRP A 358 20.20 4.02 -11.31
N LEU A 359 19.92 3.59 -10.08
CA LEU A 359 20.93 3.26 -9.06
C LEU A 359 21.84 2.12 -9.53
N SER A 360 21.28 1.08 -10.13
CA SER A 360 22.04 -0.06 -10.64
C SER A 360 22.99 0.34 -11.79
N LYS A 361 22.54 1.22 -12.69
CA LYS A 361 23.33 1.63 -13.87
C LYS A 361 24.31 2.77 -13.59
N HIS A 362 23.96 3.71 -12.71
CA HIS A 362 24.71 4.96 -12.51
C HIS A 362 25.26 5.13 -11.09
N GLY A 363 24.90 4.28 -10.14
CA GLY A 363 25.25 4.44 -8.72
C GLY A 363 26.76 4.48 -8.47
N VAL A 364 27.54 3.61 -9.13
CA VAL A 364 29.01 3.58 -9.02
C VAL A 364 29.64 4.84 -9.63
N GLY A 365 29.13 5.30 -10.77
CA GLY A 365 29.57 6.53 -11.42
C GLY A 365 29.28 7.78 -10.57
N TYR A 366 28.09 7.84 -9.97
CA TYR A 366 27.69 8.93 -9.09
C TYR A 366 28.51 8.95 -7.78
N ALA A 367 28.74 7.78 -7.16
CA ALA A 367 29.60 7.66 -5.99
C ALA A 367 31.05 8.08 -6.30
N SER A 368 31.58 7.70 -7.46
CA SER A 368 32.90 8.15 -7.92
C SER A 368 32.95 9.65 -8.20
N TRP A 369 31.87 10.24 -8.74
CA TRP A 369 31.77 11.68 -8.96
C TRP A 369 31.74 12.47 -7.64
N ILE A 370 31.00 12.01 -6.64
CA ILE A 370 30.99 12.61 -5.29
C ILE A 370 32.39 12.56 -4.67
N LYS A 371 33.08 11.41 -4.78
CA LYS A 371 34.45 11.25 -4.30
C LYS A 371 35.42 12.25 -4.95
N ASN A 372 35.24 12.54 -6.24
CA ASN A 372 36.11 13.43 -7.01
C ASN A 372 35.72 14.92 -6.90
N ASN A 373 34.46 15.23 -6.57
CA ASN A 373 33.95 16.60 -6.42
C ASN A 373 33.25 16.81 -5.07
N PRO A 374 33.97 16.72 -3.93
CA PRO A 374 33.34 16.74 -2.61
C PRO A 374 32.63 18.05 -2.28
N LYS A 375 33.10 19.19 -2.81
CA LYS A 375 32.52 20.52 -2.54
C LYS A 375 31.11 20.71 -3.10
N SER A 376 30.76 20.04 -4.21
CA SER A 376 29.43 20.10 -4.85
C SER A 376 28.65 18.80 -4.66
N GLY A 377 29.33 17.66 -4.61
CA GLY A 377 28.72 16.34 -4.50
C GLY A 377 28.14 16.02 -3.13
N ILE A 378 28.82 16.41 -2.04
CA ILE A 378 28.31 16.20 -0.69
C ILE A 378 27.02 17.02 -0.46
N PRO A 379 26.96 18.32 -0.79
CA PRO A 379 25.73 19.09 -0.72
C PRO A 379 24.55 18.50 -1.52
N ASN A 380 24.79 18.05 -2.76
CA ASN A 380 23.77 17.42 -3.60
C ASN A 380 23.25 16.10 -3.02
N LEU A 381 24.13 15.29 -2.41
CA LEU A 381 23.73 14.04 -1.80
C LEU A 381 22.81 14.28 -0.59
N PHE A 382 23.16 15.27 0.25
CA PHE A 382 22.35 15.65 1.41
C PHE A 382 21.00 16.22 0.99
N SER A 383 20.96 17.12 0.00
CA SER A 383 19.70 17.72 -0.46
C SER A 383 18.79 16.72 -1.19
N PHE A 384 19.37 15.75 -1.92
CA PHE A 384 18.62 14.66 -2.54
C PHE A 384 18.06 13.69 -1.49
N GLY A 385 18.88 13.25 -0.53
CA GLY A 385 18.44 12.40 0.58
C GLY A 385 17.36 13.06 1.42
N TYR A 386 17.51 14.37 1.65
CA TYR A 386 16.50 15.21 2.29
C TYR A 386 15.17 15.24 1.51
N GLY A 387 15.21 15.49 0.20
CA GLY A 387 14.01 15.53 -0.63
C GLY A 387 13.25 14.21 -0.60
N ILE A 388 13.95 13.07 -0.63
CA ILE A 388 13.33 11.75 -0.50
C ILE A 388 12.72 11.58 0.89
N LEU A 389 13.46 11.93 1.94
CA LEU A 389 13.01 11.81 3.32
C LEU A 389 11.77 12.68 3.59
N CYS A 390 11.71 13.91 3.05
CA CYS A 390 10.55 14.77 3.19
C CYS A 390 9.37 14.36 2.30
N ALA A 391 9.61 13.80 1.10
CA ALA A 391 8.54 13.20 0.31
C ALA A 391 7.94 11.99 1.05
N PHE A 392 8.79 11.17 1.67
CA PHE A 392 8.39 10.00 2.46
C PHE A 392 7.69 10.40 3.76
N LEU A 393 8.25 11.33 4.54
CA LEU A 393 7.63 11.87 5.75
C LEU A 393 6.35 12.65 5.44
N GLY A 394 6.24 13.33 4.30
CA GLY A 394 5.00 13.94 3.86
C GLY A 394 3.89 12.90 3.64
N ILE A 395 4.23 11.71 3.15
CA ILE A 395 3.29 10.60 2.95
C ILE A 395 3.01 9.87 4.28
N VAL A 396 4.02 9.68 5.13
CA VAL A 396 3.91 8.95 6.41
C VAL A 396 3.26 9.80 7.51
N ALA A 397 3.59 11.09 7.60
CA ALA A 397 2.98 12.01 8.55
C ALA A 397 1.48 12.24 8.26
N VAL A 398 1.05 12.02 7.01
CA VAL A 398 -0.38 12.00 6.69
C VAL A 398 -1.07 10.89 7.48
N GLY A 399 -0.52 9.68 7.60
CA GLY A 399 -1.16 8.55 8.27
C GLY A 399 -1.77 8.86 9.66
N PRO A 400 -0.99 9.31 10.66
CA PRO A 400 -1.52 9.66 11.99
C PRO A 400 -2.17 11.06 12.06
N ALA A 401 -1.77 12.01 11.21
CA ALA A 401 -2.31 13.38 11.23
C ALA A 401 -3.67 13.53 10.53
N VAL A 402 -4.11 12.55 9.70
CA VAL A 402 -5.44 12.62 9.08
C VAL A 402 -6.56 12.49 10.12
N GLU A 403 -6.28 11.95 11.31
CA GLU A 403 -7.29 11.87 12.37
C GLU A 403 -7.70 13.24 12.93
N SER A 404 -6.93 14.31 12.70
CA SER A 404 -7.09 15.57 13.46
C SER A 404 -7.26 16.85 12.64
N SER A 405 -6.79 16.99 11.38
CA SER A 405 -7.20 18.14 10.54
C SER A 405 -6.92 18.03 9.03
N PHE A 406 -7.87 18.49 8.20
CA PHE A 406 -7.72 18.66 6.74
C PHE A 406 -6.58 19.62 6.36
N VAL A 407 -6.27 20.58 7.23
CA VAL A 407 -5.18 21.56 7.04
C VAL A 407 -3.82 20.87 7.06
N LEU A 408 -3.59 19.92 7.97
CA LEU A 408 -2.36 19.12 8.03
C LEU A 408 -2.18 18.25 6.77
N LEU A 409 -3.29 17.74 6.20
CA LEU A 409 -3.29 16.95 4.96
C LEU A 409 -2.92 17.78 3.73
N LEU A 410 -3.54 18.96 3.55
CA LEU A 410 -3.24 19.88 2.45
C LEU A 410 -1.78 20.37 2.54
N LEU A 411 -1.31 20.67 3.76
CA LEU A 411 0.04 21.15 4.01
C LEU A 411 1.09 20.03 3.84
N GLY A 412 0.79 18.78 4.23
CA GLY A 412 1.66 17.62 3.96
C GLY A 412 1.84 17.34 2.46
N LEU A 413 0.78 17.51 1.68
CA LEU A 413 0.82 17.42 0.21
C LEU A 413 1.70 18.54 -0.39
N LEU A 414 1.58 19.77 0.10
CA LEU A 414 2.43 20.90 -0.32
C LEU A 414 3.90 20.69 0.04
N VAL A 415 4.21 20.14 1.21
CA VAL A 415 5.59 19.79 1.61
C VAL A 415 6.16 18.69 0.71
N SER A 416 5.39 17.65 0.40
CA SER A 416 5.82 16.59 -0.52
C SER A 416 6.07 17.13 -1.93
N MET A 417 5.20 18.00 -2.44
CA MET A 417 5.39 18.68 -3.73
C MET A 417 6.63 19.61 -3.73
N GLY A 418 6.87 20.35 -2.65
CA GLY A 418 8.06 21.19 -2.48
C GLY A 418 9.34 20.37 -2.42
N SER A 419 9.29 19.20 -1.77
CA SER A 419 10.41 18.25 -1.67
C SER A 419 10.74 17.65 -3.04
N LEU A 420 9.72 17.27 -3.80
CA LEU A 420 9.86 16.79 -5.17
C LEU A 420 10.47 17.86 -6.08
N ALA A 421 10.05 19.12 -5.92
CA ALA A 421 10.65 20.25 -6.63
C ALA A 421 12.14 20.41 -6.29
N ILE A 422 12.53 20.31 -5.02
CA ILE A 422 13.94 20.34 -4.59
C ILE A 422 14.76 19.20 -5.21
N ILE A 423 14.20 17.98 -5.31
CA ILE A 423 14.85 16.85 -5.98
C ILE A 423 15.09 17.17 -7.47
N VAL A 424 14.03 17.61 -8.17
CA VAL A 424 14.12 17.94 -9.60
C VAL A 424 15.09 19.10 -9.83
N PHE A 425 15.11 20.12 -8.97
CA PHE A 425 16.04 21.24 -9.10
C PHE A 425 17.48 20.84 -8.79
N ASN A 426 17.77 20.01 -7.79
CA ASN A 426 19.15 19.55 -7.55
C ASN A 426 19.71 18.70 -8.69
N LEU A 427 18.85 18.04 -9.47
CA LEU A 427 19.27 17.33 -10.68
C LEU A 427 19.62 18.29 -11.84
N ILE A 428 19.23 19.57 -11.76
CA ILE A 428 19.36 20.58 -12.82
C ILE A 428 20.29 21.75 -12.42
N ALA A 429 20.55 21.96 -11.12
CA ALA A 429 21.06 23.24 -10.60
C ALA A 429 22.59 23.34 -10.43
N ASP A 430 23.02 24.60 -10.50
CA ASP A 430 24.37 25.12 -10.37
C ASP A 430 24.90 25.09 -8.91
N HIS A 431 26.23 25.07 -8.75
CA HIS A 431 26.94 24.72 -7.50
C HIS A 431 26.51 25.56 -6.26
N ARG A 432 26.13 26.84 -6.45
CA ARG A 432 25.71 27.72 -5.34
C ARG A 432 24.32 27.38 -4.78
N LEU A 433 23.39 26.93 -5.61
CA LEU A 433 22.03 26.57 -5.17
C LEU A 433 22.07 25.32 -4.29
N SER A 434 22.90 24.35 -4.69
CA SER A 434 23.13 23.10 -3.97
C SER A 434 23.61 23.33 -2.52
N GLN A 435 24.55 24.25 -2.32
CA GLN A 435 25.07 24.58 -0.98
C GLN A 435 24.01 25.20 -0.06
N ILE A 436 23.14 26.05 -0.59
CA ILE A 436 22.04 26.64 0.19
C ILE A 436 21.00 25.56 0.54
N THR A 437 20.64 24.69 -0.42
CA THR A 437 19.73 23.58 -0.13
C THR A 437 20.31 22.60 0.88
N MET A 438 21.63 22.38 0.89
CA MET A 438 22.31 21.57 1.90
C MET A 438 22.23 22.23 3.29
N VAL A 439 22.48 23.53 3.42
CA VAL A 439 22.38 24.23 4.72
C VAL A 439 20.96 24.13 5.28
N ILE A 440 19.94 24.33 4.44
CA ILE A 440 18.53 24.15 4.82
C ILE A 440 18.27 22.69 5.26
N SER A 441 18.80 21.72 4.52
CA SER A 441 18.66 20.29 4.82
C SER A 441 19.36 19.88 6.12
N ILE A 442 20.54 20.44 6.42
CA ILE A 442 21.31 20.20 7.65
C ILE A 442 20.63 20.85 8.86
N CYS A 443 20.19 22.10 8.75
CA CYS A 443 19.42 22.76 9.81
C CYS A 443 18.16 21.96 10.15
N TRP A 444 17.50 21.37 9.14
CA TRP A 444 16.37 20.50 9.36
C TRP A 444 16.74 19.15 9.99
N LEU A 445 17.82 18.49 9.57
CA LEU A 445 18.28 17.24 10.18
C LEU A 445 18.53 17.44 11.69
N VAL A 446 19.13 18.58 12.05
CA VAL A 446 19.37 18.95 13.45
C VAL A 446 18.04 19.19 14.21
N ILE A 447 17.05 19.83 13.58
CA ILE A 447 15.73 20.05 14.18
C ILE A 447 14.92 18.74 14.28
N ALA A 448 15.03 17.84 13.31
CA ALA A 448 14.38 16.52 13.35
C ALA A 448 14.98 15.64 14.45
N ILE A 449 16.31 15.66 14.61
CA ILE A 449 17.01 14.98 15.70
C ILE A 449 16.66 15.61 17.06
N ALA A 450 16.58 16.94 17.15
CA ALA A 450 16.12 17.63 18.36
C ALA A 450 14.61 17.42 18.62
N GLY A 451 13.83 17.18 17.57
CA GLY A 451 12.39 16.94 17.58
C GLY A 451 11.99 15.60 18.17
N PHE A 452 12.93 14.66 18.37
CA PHE A 452 12.70 13.48 19.21
C PHE A 452 12.38 13.82 20.68
N VAL A 453 12.49 15.09 21.08
CA VAL A 453 12.09 15.62 22.40
C VAL A 453 10.76 16.43 22.33
N MET A 454 10.19 16.66 21.14
CA MET A 454 8.96 17.44 20.92
C MET A 454 7.74 16.56 20.68
N ASP A 455 6.53 17.07 20.93
CA ASP A 455 5.28 16.37 20.59
C ASP A 455 5.06 16.30 19.06
N PHE A 456 4.30 15.28 18.63
CA PHE A 456 4.08 14.99 17.20
C PHE A 456 3.46 16.19 16.45
N ALA A 457 2.58 16.95 17.09
CA ALA A 457 1.96 18.14 16.52
C ALA A 457 2.97 19.26 16.25
N SER A 458 3.93 19.49 17.15
CA SER A 458 4.98 20.51 17.00
C SER A 458 5.95 20.17 15.87
N ILE A 459 6.30 18.89 15.72
CA ILE A 459 7.16 18.42 14.62
C ILE A 459 6.50 18.70 13.27
N VAL A 460 5.21 18.37 13.14
CA VAL A 460 4.48 18.60 11.90
C VAL A 460 4.33 20.09 11.64
N THR A 461 3.87 20.90 12.60
CA THR A 461 3.67 22.34 12.42
C THR A 461 4.97 23.07 12.03
N THR A 462 6.09 22.71 12.67
CA THR A 462 7.41 23.28 12.34
C THR A 462 7.88 22.87 10.94
N SER A 463 7.61 21.62 10.54
CA SER A 463 7.90 21.12 9.20
C SER A 463 7.12 21.87 8.11
N LEU A 464 5.88 22.27 8.41
CA LEU A 464 5.02 23.01 7.48
C LEU A 464 5.47 24.46 7.28
N ILE A 465 5.81 25.17 8.36
CA ILE A 465 6.30 26.56 8.29
C ILE A 465 7.60 26.65 7.48
N LEU A 466 8.53 25.72 7.71
CA LEU A 466 9.81 25.70 7.01
C LEU A 466 9.69 25.27 5.54
N GLY A 467 8.75 24.36 5.21
CA GLY A 467 8.44 24.02 3.82
C GLY A 467 7.93 25.22 3.02
N VAL A 468 7.04 26.02 3.62
CA VAL A 468 6.55 27.28 3.03
C VAL A 468 7.68 28.29 2.87
N ILE A 469 8.55 28.46 3.87
CA ILE A 469 9.74 29.32 3.77
C ILE A 469 10.66 28.85 2.64
N GLY A 470 10.89 27.55 2.50
CA GLY A 470 11.69 26.96 1.42
C GLY A 470 11.12 27.25 0.02
N ILE A 471 9.79 27.14 -0.15
CA ILE A 471 9.10 27.53 -1.39
C ILE A 471 9.25 29.03 -1.65
N ILE A 472 9.05 29.88 -0.64
CA ILE A 472 9.18 31.34 -0.77
C ILE A 472 10.61 31.74 -1.17
N ILE A 473 11.63 31.16 -0.53
CA ILE A 473 13.03 31.39 -0.88
C ILE A 473 13.31 30.95 -2.32
N THR A 474 12.78 29.80 -2.73
CA THR A 474 12.93 29.28 -4.09
C THR A 474 12.33 30.22 -5.13
N ILE A 475 11.09 30.69 -4.89
CA ILE A 475 10.39 31.64 -5.76
C ILE A 475 11.12 32.99 -5.80
N TRP A 476 11.59 33.48 -4.65
CA TRP A 476 12.33 34.74 -4.55
C TRP A 476 13.65 34.68 -5.34
N ILE A 477 14.35 33.55 -5.29
CA ILE A 477 15.57 33.31 -6.07
C ILE A 477 15.27 33.24 -7.57
N MET A 478 14.17 32.59 -7.97
CA MET A 478 13.74 32.58 -9.38
C MET A 478 13.51 34.00 -9.92
N LYS A 479 12.96 34.89 -9.09
CA LYS A 479 12.65 36.26 -9.46
C LYS A 479 13.87 37.19 -9.49
N THR A 480 14.94 36.83 -8.76
CA THR A 480 16.18 37.60 -8.66
C THR A 480 17.30 37.09 -9.57
N ARG A 481 17.06 36.05 -10.37
CA ARG A 481 18.01 35.59 -11.41
C ARG A 481 18.31 36.72 -12.40
N PRO A 482 19.58 37.16 -12.56
CA PRO A 482 19.95 37.98 -13.71
C PRO A 482 19.76 37.15 -14.98
N LYS A 483 19.06 37.72 -15.98
CA LYS A 483 18.72 37.09 -17.28
C LYS A 483 19.92 36.82 -18.21
N THR A 484 21.14 36.75 -17.69
CA THR A 484 22.36 36.73 -18.52
C THR A 484 22.93 35.33 -18.67
N ILE A 485 22.12 34.35 -19.11
CA ILE A 485 22.64 33.08 -19.68
C ILE A 485 21.67 32.57 -20.78
N GLU A 486 21.30 33.44 -21.73
CA GLU A 486 20.72 33.02 -23.02
C GLU A 486 21.72 33.24 -24.18
N GLY A 487 22.98 33.55 -23.88
CA GLY A 487 23.96 34.03 -24.87
C GLY A 487 25.15 33.13 -25.18
N GLN A 488 25.15 31.84 -24.80
CA GLN A 488 26.25 30.93 -25.15
C GLN A 488 25.77 29.59 -25.71
N GLU A 489 24.79 29.63 -26.62
CA GLU A 489 24.69 28.61 -27.68
C GLU A 489 25.37 29.16 -28.92
N GLY A 490 26.67 28.98 -28.98
CA GLY A 490 27.52 29.45 -30.06
C GLY A 490 28.97 29.40 -29.63
N ILE A 491 29.59 28.22 -29.80
CA ILE A 491 30.93 27.97 -30.33
C ILE A 491 31.23 26.47 -30.11
N GLU A 492 31.37 25.80 -31.26
CA GLU A 492 31.94 24.46 -31.57
C GLU A 492 31.28 23.18 -31.06
#